data_AF-A0A845Y7A7-F1
#
_entry.id   AF-A0A845Y7A7-F1
#
_cell.length_a   1.000
_cell.length_b   1.000
_cell.length_c   1.000
_cell.angle_alpha   90.00
_cell.angle_beta   90.00
_cell.angle_gamma   90.00
#
_symmetry.space_group_name_H-M   'P 1'
#
loop_
_entity.id
_entity.type
_entity.pdbx_description
1 polymer ?
#
loop_
_entity_poly.entity_id
_entity_poly.type
_entity_poly.pdbx_seq_one_letter_code
_entity_poly.pdbx_strand_id
1 'polypeptide(L)'
;MPDSLQKSLVRAWEQYYEELYEPEADGTVLLEEVLEEILNSFESSNQALNHIRYVWMALILACVVEPTVKYYQPNNPVPEATVNRLTDWLLVNIMEVFYDRRYLSRSSTSEVNNASVNVRNLYSEKKIANFQVLSEALDIYTSAIKTLEENYAVKALLDILDDCLEGYAIFPGSYGRRELFNWWLLDVVPSTWYLFPPSSIYSLDELNNEQNMLGLNRLEEINGRMWNIILTATQGKRENSWSTQ
;
A
#
# COMPACT_ATOMS: atom_id res chain seq x y z
N MET A 1 -9.86 7.76 13.18
CA MET A 1 -8.90 6.72 13.61
C MET A 1 -9.16 6.43 15.08
N PRO A 2 -9.24 5.16 15.52
CA PRO A 2 -9.53 4.83 16.92
C PRO A 2 -8.37 5.19 17.84
N ASP A 3 -8.68 5.42 19.13
CA ASP A 3 -7.69 5.75 20.15
C ASP A 3 -6.66 4.63 20.37
N SER A 4 -7.05 3.37 20.14
CA SER A 4 -6.16 2.21 20.21
C SER A 4 -5.02 2.33 19.19
N LEU A 5 -5.35 2.54 17.91
CA LEU A 5 -4.37 2.74 16.84
C LEU A 5 -3.50 3.97 17.14
N GLN A 6 -4.09 5.11 17.55
CA GLN A 6 -3.31 6.30 17.93
C GLN A 6 -2.27 6.01 19.02
N LYS A 7 -2.64 5.25 20.06
CA LYS A 7 -1.72 4.85 21.13
C LYS A 7 -0.64 3.89 20.66
N SER A 8 -0.96 2.96 19.75
CA SER A 8 0.04 2.06 19.16
C SER A 8 1.04 2.85 18.31
N LEU A 9 0.59 3.85 17.55
CA LEU A 9 1.48 4.73 16.78
C LEU A 9 2.44 5.52 17.68
N VAL A 10 1.94 6.12 18.77
CA VAL A 10 2.80 6.87 19.71
C VAL A 10 3.83 5.95 20.36
N ARG A 11 3.43 4.77 20.84
CA ARG A 11 4.33 3.79 21.44
C ARG A 11 5.41 3.34 20.45
N ALA A 12 5.01 3.00 19.23
CA ALA A 12 5.93 2.59 18.18
C ALA A 12 6.92 3.71 17.81
N TRP A 13 6.46 4.96 17.80
CA TRP A 13 7.30 6.09 17.47
C TRP A 13 8.37 6.37 18.53
N GLU A 14 8.06 6.22 19.82
CA GLU A 14 9.00 6.49 20.91
C GLU A 14 10.04 5.38 21.11
N GLN A 15 9.78 4.19 20.57
CA GLN A 15 10.61 3.01 20.76
C GLN A 15 11.86 3.03 19.85
N TYR A 16 12.94 2.43 20.36
CA TYR A 16 14.14 2.13 19.60
C TYR A 16 14.09 0.67 19.11
N TYR A 17 14.30 0.46 17.81
CA TYR A 17 14.34 -0.84 17.13
C TYR A 17 15.71 -0.99 16.51
N GLU A 18 16.44 -2.05 16.86
CA GLU A 18 17.81 -2.25 16.39
C GLU A 18 17.85 -2.52 14.88
N GLU A 19 16.83 -3.19 14.36
CA GLU A 19 16.61 -3.55 12.95
C GLU A 19 16.62 -2.34 12.00
N LEU A 20 16.22 -1.17 12.52
CA LEU A 20 16.20 0.10 11.78
C LEU A 20 17.56 0.78 11.68
N TYR A 21 18.58 0.30 12.40
CA TYR A 21 19.93 0.88 12.42
C TYR A 21 20.99 -0.13 12.00
N GLU A 22 20.82 -1.40 12.39
CA GLU A 22 21.75 -2.49 12.13
C GLU A 22 21.00 -3.60 11.37
N PRO A 23 21.46 -3.98 10.15
CA PRO A 23 20.89 -5.13 9.46
C PRO A 23 21.07 -6.41 10.28
N GLU A 24 20.07 -7.29 10.26
CA GLU A 24 20.10 -8.60 10.95
C GLU A 24 20.22 -8.50 12.49
N ALA A 25 19.79 -7.39 13.08
CA ALA A 25 19.82 -7.22 14.53
C ALA A 25 18.65 -7.96 15.21
N ASP A 26 18.97 -8.80 16.20
CA ASP A 26 17.97 -9.46 17.05
C ASP A 26 17.75 -8.61 18.32
N GLY A 27 17.03 -7.50 18.14
CA GLY A 27 16.72 -6.56 19.21
C GLY A 27 15.83 -7.15 20.31
N THR A 28 15.79 -6.48 21.47
CA THR A 28 14.89 -6.89 22.58
C THR A 28 13.41 -6.63 22.32
N VAL A 29 13.10 -5.72 21.41
CA VAL A 29 11.74 -5.44 20.93
C VAL A 29 11.77 -5.64 19.42
N LEU A 30 11.01 -6.62 18.95
CA LEU A 30 10.99 -6.98 17.53
C LEU A 30 10.16 -5.97 16.74
N LEU A 31 10.74 -5.43 15.67
CA LEU A 31 10.04 -4.52 14.76
C LEU A 31 8.81 -5.19 14.15
N GLU A 32 8.94 -6.45 13.69
CA GLU A 32 7.85 -7.24 13.11
C GLU A 32 6.61 -7.30 14.02
N GLU A 33 6.79 -7.53 15.33
CA GLU A 33 5.68 -7.59 16.30
C GLU A 33 4.92 -6.26 16.37
N VAL A 34 5.64 -5.13 16.26
CA VAL A 34 5.03 -3.80 16.30
C VAL A 34 4.31 -3.48 14.99
N LEU A 35 4.89 -3.86 13.85
CA LEU A 35 4.23 -3.72 12.55
C LEU A 35 2.92 -4.52 12.53
N GLU A 36 2.96 -5.76 13.04
CA GLU A 36 1.77 -6.62 13.17
C GLU A 36 0.74 -6.00 14.11
N GLU A 37 1.14 -5.47 15.27
CA GLU A 37 0.22 -4.79 16.20
C GLU A 37 -0.49 -3.61 15.52
N ILE A 38 0.25 -2.78 14.78
CA ILE A 38 -0.31 -1.63 14.07
C ILE A 38 -1.29 -2.08 12.99
N LEU A 39 -0.92 -3.05 12.14
CA LEU A 39 -1.80 -3.54 11.08
C LEU A 39 -3.06 -4.17 11.66
N ASN A 40 -2.95 -5.00 12.70
CA ASN A 40 -4.11 -5.61 13.37
C ASN A 40 -4.99 -4.58 14.09
N SER A 41 -4.44 -3.43 14.50
CA SER A 41 -5.24 -2.35 15.09
C SER A 41 -6.16 -1.62 14.09
N PHE A 42 -6.07 -1.94 12.79
CA PHE A 42 -7.05 -1.48 11.78
C PHE A 42 -8.42 -2.14 11.94
N GLU A 43 -8.55 -3.16 12.79
CA GLU A 43 -9.80 -3.83 13.11
C GLU A 43 -10.95 -2.84 13.35
N SER A 44 -12.01 -3.02 12.56
CA SER A 44 -13.21 -2.20 12.59
C SER A 44 -14.41 -3.10 12.31
N SER A 45 -15.61 -2.61 12.61
CA SER A 45 -16.84 -3.36 12.34
C SER A 45 -17.09 -3.62 10.85
N ASN A 46 -16.35 -2.96 9.95
CA ASN A 46 -16.47 -3.13 8.51
C ASN A 46 -15.19 -3.75 7.94
N GLN A 47 -15.18 -5.09 7.85
CA GLN A 47 -14.04 -5.86 7.34
C GLN A 47 -13.70 -5.51 5.89
N ALA A 48 -14.71 -5.28 5.04
CA ALA A 48 -14.48 -4.87 3.64
C ALA A 48 -13.76 -3.51 3.55
N LEU A 49 -14.13 -2.54 4.38
CA LEU A 49 -13.43 -1.26 4.44
C LEU A 49 -12.00 -1.41 4.97
N ASN A 50 -11.78 -2.32 5.91
CA ASN A 50 -10.43 -2.62 6.39
C ASN A 50 -9.57 -3.26 5.31
N HIS A 51 -10.12 -4.19 4.54
CA HIS A 51 -9.42 -4.78 3.42
C HIS A 51 -9.06 -3.75 2.35
N ILE A 52 -9.98 -2.83 2.02
CA ILE A 52 -9.70 -1.68 1.14
C ILE A 52 -8.53 -0.84 1.67
N ARG A 53 -8.45 -0.61 2.99
CA ARG A 53 -7.33 0.11 3.60
C ARG A 53 -6.01 -0.64 3.43
N TYR A 54 -5.99 -1.96 3.62
CA TYR A 54 -4.79 -2.75 3.40
C TYR A 54 -4.29 -2.69 1.95
N VAL A 55 -5.21 -2.83 0.99
CA VAL A 55 -4.87 -2.71 -0.44
C VAL A 55 -4.40 -1.29 -0.79
N TRP A 56 -5.00 -0.27 -0.18
CA TRP A 56 -4.56 1.12 -0.36
C TRP A 56 -3.15 1.36 0.20
N MET A 57 -2.81 0.82 1.36
CA MET A 57 -1.46 0.86 1.91
C MET A 57 -0.45 0.16 1.00
N ALA A 58 -0.79 -1.03 0.49
CA ALA A 58 0.05 -1.77 -0.44
C ALA A 58 0.31 -1.00 -1.73
N LEU A 59 -0.72 -0.30 -2.24
CA LEU A 59 -0.59 0.57 -3.40
C LEU A 59 0.36 1.76 -3.13
N ILE A 60 0.26 2.40 -1.97
CA ILE A 60 1.19 3.47 -1.57
C ILE A 60 2.62 2.94 -1.58
N LEU A 61 2.88 1.83 -0.91
CA LEU A 61 4.23 1.23 -0.81
C LEU A 61 4.76 0.79 -2.19
N ALA A 62 3.91 0.24 -3.04
CA ALA A 62 4.27 -0.09 -4.43
C ALA A 62 4.73 1.15 -5.21
N CYS A 63 4.10 2.31 -5.02
CA CYS A 63 4.54 3.56 -5.65
C CYS A 63 5.90 4.06 -5.13
N VAL A 64 6.24 3.84 -3.86
CA VAL A 64 7.55 4.22 -3.29
C VAL A 64 8.69 3.41 -3.90
N VAL A 65 8.43 2.15 -4.25
CA VAL A 65 9.44 1.19 -4.76
C VAL A 65 9.65 1.32 -6.27
N GLU A 66 8.71 1.95 -6.99
CA GLU A 66 8.78 2.11 -8.45
C GLU A 66 10.10 2.72 -8.95
N PRO A 67 10.65 3.79 -8.35
CA PRO A 67 11.96 4.33 -8.70
C PRO A 67 13.08 3.28 -8.67
N THR A 68 13.08 2.39 -7.66
CA THR A 68 14.08 1.31 -7.55
C THR A 68 14.01 0.38 -8.76
N VAL A 69 12.82 -0.14 -9.09
CA VAL A 69 12.67 -1.03 -10.26
C VAL A 69 13.02 -0.30 -11.55
N LYS A 70 12.60 0.95 -11.71
CA LYS A 70 12.87 1.74 -12.92
C LYS A 70 14.35 2.10 -13.06
N TYR A 71 15.08 2.25 -11.96
CA TYR A 71 16.53 2.46 -11.99
C TYR A 71 17.26 1.27 -12.62
N TYR A 72 16.92 0.03 -12.21
CA TYR A 72 17.57 -1.17 -12.73
C TYR A 72 16.98 -1.69 -14.06
N GLN A 73 15.66 -1.54 -14.23
CA GLN A 73 14.90 -2.01 -15.39
C GLN A 73 13.84 -0.97 -15.80
N PRO A 74 14.22 0.11 -16.51
CA PRO A 74 13.30 1.21 -16.86
C PRO A 74 12.03 0.79 -17.59
N ASN A 75 12.14 -0.25 -18.43
CA ASN A 75 11.04 -0.77 -19.24
C ASN A 75 10.30 -1.95 -18.57
N ASN A 76 10.56 -2.25 -17.30
CA ASN A 76 9.84 -3.31 -16.60
C ASN A 76 8.37 -2.90 -16.46
N PRO A 77 7.41 -3.72 -16.95
CA PRO A 77 5.99 -3.42 -16.91
C PRO A 77 5.34 -3.71 -15.55
N VAL A 78 6.03 -4.38 -14.63
CA VAL A 78 5.47 -4.86 -13.36
C VAL A 78 4.97 -3.73 -12.47
N PRO A 79 5.70 -2.61 -12.26
CA PRO A 79 5.16 -1.50 -11.46
C PRO A 79 3.84 -0.98 -11.98
N GLU A 80 3.78 -0.69 -13.28
CA GLU A 80 2.59 -0.13 -13.91
C GLU A 80 1.41 -1.12 -13.86
N ALA A 81 1.66 -2.38 -14.22
CA ALA A 81 0.65 -3.43 -14.22
C ALA A 81 0.08 -3.69 -12.83
N THR A 82 0.94 -3.76 -11.81
CA THR A 82 0.51 -3.99 -10.42
C THR A 82 -0.32 -2.81 -9.91
N VAL A 83 0.16 -1.57 -10.07
CA VAL A 83 -0.62 -0.41 -9.62
C VAL A 83 -1.96 -0.32 -10.33
N ASN A 84 -2.03 -0.57 -11.64
CA ASN A 84 -3.30 -0.60 -12.37
C ASN A 84 -4.24 -1.68 -11.81
N ARG A 85 -3.71 -2.86 -11.51
CA ARG A 85 -4.49 -3.96 -10.93
C ARG A 85 -5.04 -3.63 -9.54
N LEU A 86 -4.22 -3.05 -8.66
CA LEU A 86 -4.67 -2.59 -7.33
C LEU A 86 -5.72 -1.48 -7.45
N THR A 87 -5.51 -0.54 -8.38
CA THR A 87 -6.44 0.57 -8.64
C THR A 87 -7.80 0.07 -9.08
N ASP A 88 -7.85 -0.81 -10.08
CA ASP A 88 -9.11 -1.37 -10.59
C ASP A 88 -9.85 -2.13 -9.49
N TRP A 89 -9.12 -2.92 -8.70
CA TRP A 89 -9.71 -3.64 -7.57
C TRP A 89 -10.28 -2.69 -6.52
N LEU A 90 -9.54 -1.64 -6.14
CA LEU A 90 -9.98 -0.65 -5.15
C LEU A 90 -11.26 0.06 -5.58
N LEU A 91 -11.33 0.48 -6.84
CA LEU A 91 -12.50 1.19 -7.36
C LEU A 91 -13.74 0.30 -7.36
N VAL A 92 -13.60 -0.96 -7.78
CA VAL A 92 -14.70 -1.93 -7.73
C VAL A 92 -15.17 -2.16 -6.29
N ASN A 93 -14.24 -2.43 -5.37
CA ASN A 93 -14.61 -2.76 -3.99
C ASN A 93 -15.16 -1.55 -3.22
N ILE A 94 -14.68 -0.34 -3.49
CA ILE A 94 -15.29 0.89 -2.94
C ILE A 94 -16.70 1.07 -3.49
N MET A 95 -16.94 0.82 -4.79
CA MET A 95 -18.31 0.83 -5.31
C MET A 95 -19.20 -0.16 -4.56
N GLU A 96 -18.73 -1.40 -4.34
CA GLU A 96 -19.50 -2.43 -3.63
C GLU A 96 -19.79 -2.09 -2.16
N VAL A 97 -18.83 -1.50 -1.45
CA VAL A 97 -18.99 -1.12 -0.04
C VAL A 97 -19.96 0.06 0.12
N PHE A 98 -19.91 1.04 -0.79
CA PHE A 98 -20.63 2.29 -0.62
C PHE A 98 -21.98 2.35 -1.37
N TYR A 99 -22.14 1.63 -2.50
CA TYR A 99 -23.41 1.51 -3.22
C TYR A 99 -24.25 0.34 -2.73
N ASP A 100 -25.58 0.50 -2.76
CA ASP A 100 -26.52 -0.59 -2.51
C ASP A 100 -26.50 -1.58 -3.69
N ARG A 101 -26.43 -2.90 -3.44
CA ARG A 101 -26.34 -3.99 -4.44
C ARG A 101 -27.36 -3.87 -5.59
N ARG A 102 -28.49 -3.19 -5.34
CA ARG A 102 -29.55 -2.92 -6.31
C ARG A 102 -29.12 -2.03 -7.50
N TYR A 103 -28.04 -1.27 -7.39
CA TYR A 103 -27.46 -0.50 -8.51
C TYR A 103 -26.49 -1.33 -9.36
N LEU A 104 -25.78 -2.30 -8.75
CA LEU A 104 -24.78 -3.13 -9.41
C LEU A 104 -25.40 -4.16 -10.39
N SER A 105 -26.64 -4.60 -10.13
CA SER A 105 -27.37 -5.52 -11.02
C SER A 105 -27.75 -4.93 -12.38
N ARG A 106 -27.49 -3.63 -12.61
CA ARG A 106 -27.73 -2.98 -13.92
C ARG A 106 -26.44 -2.74 -14.72
N SER A 107 -25.27 -3.04 -14.15
CA SER A 107 -23.96 -2.84 -14.80
C SER A 107 -23.02 -4.06 -14.75
N SER A 108 -23.48 -5.24 -14.37
CA SER A 108 -22.70 -6.47 -14.52
C SER A 108 -22.90 -6.96 -15.96
N THR A 109 -21.89 -7.03 -16.83
CA THR A 109 -20.72 -7.89 -16.67
C THR A 109 -19.49 -7.25 -17.33
N SER A 110 -18.54 -6.75 -16.56
CA SER A 110 -17.14 -6.74 -16.98
C SER A 110 -16.45 -7.84 -16.19
N GLU A 111 -16.14 -8.94 -16.88
CA GLU A 111 -15.25 -9.97 -16.38
C GLU A 111 -14.03 -9.27 -15.75
N VAL A 112 -13.85 -9.44 -14.45
CA VAL A 112 -12.58 -9.12 -13.78
C VAL A 112 -11.58 -10.06 -14.43
N ASN A 113 -10.94 -9.58 -15.50
CA ASN A 113 -9.89 -10.31 -16.17
C ASN A 113 -8.86 -10.64 -15.10
N ASN A 114 -8.78 -11.92 -14.76
CA ASN A 114 -7.66 -12.51 -14.06
C ASN A 114 -6.49 -12.48 -15.05
N ALA A 115 -5.98 -11.28 -15.34
CA ALA A 115 -4.66 -11.12 -15.91
C ALA A 115 -3.71 -11.61 -14.82
N SER A 116 -3.38 -12.91 -14.87
CA SER A 116 -2.30 -13.46 -14.09
C SER A 116 -1.04 -12.71 -14.49
N VAL A 117 -0.55 -11.86 -13.60
CA VAL A 117 0.82 -11.37 -13.71
C VAL A 117 1.68 -12.63 -13.66
N ASN A 118 2.30 -12.98 -14.78
CA ASN A 118 3.10 -14.19 -14.86
C ASN A 118 4.41 -13.97 -14.09
N VAL A 119 4.34 -14.20 -12.78
CA VAL A 119 5.43 -14.03 -11.80
C VAL A 119 6.70 -14.79 -12.23
N ARG A 120 6.57 -15.82 -13.08
CA ARG A 120 7.72 -16.61 -13.56
C ARG A 120 8.66 -15.88 -14.50
N ASN A 121 8.27 -14.75 -15.10
CA ASN A 121 9.13 -14.00 -16.02
C ASN A 121 9.85 -12.79 -15.37
N LEU A 122 9.81 -12.67 -14.03
CA LEU A 122 10.41 -11.55 -13.30
C LEU A 122 11.94 -11.59 -13.24
N TYR A 123 12.54 -12.76 -13.44
CA TYR A 123 13.96 -12.97 -13.16
C TYR A 123 14.75 -13.26 -14.45
N SER A 124 15.49 -12.27 -14.96
CA SER A 124 16.49 -12.50 -16.01
C SER A 124 17.82 -12.94 -15.39
N GLU A 125 18.40 -14.05 -15.84
CA GLU A 125 19.64 -14.64 -15.32
C GLU A 125 20.87 -13.71 -15.45
N LYS A 126 21.21 -12.94 -14.41
CA LYS A 126 22.56 -12.35 -14.21
C LYS A 126 22.78 -12.00 -12.74
N LYS A 127 23.87 -12.51 -12.16
CA LYS A 127 24.12 -12.56 -10.71
C LYS A 127 25.00 -11.39 -10.21
N ILE A 128 24.76 -11.02 -8.93
CA ILE A 128 25.57 -10.31 -7.91
C ILE A 128 25.06 -8.90 -7.54
N ALA A 129 24.70 -8.74 -6.25
CA ALA A 129 24.27 -7.55 -5.48
C ALA A 129 23.07 -6.75 -5.99
N ASN A 130 23.08 -6.34 -7.27
CA ASN A 130 21.96 -5.65 -7.92
C ASN A 130 20.68 -6.49 -8.00
N PHE A 131 20.80 -7.81 -7.83
CA PHE A 131 19.65 -8.70 -7.83
C PHE A 131 18.88 -8.67 -6.52
N GLN A 132 19.50 -8.39 -5.37
CA GLN A 132 18.77 -8.38 -4.10
C GLN A 132 17.81 -7.20 -4.04
N VAL A 133 18.34 -5.98 -4.22
CA VAL A 133 17.55 -4.73 -4.32
C VAL A 133 16.40 -4.88 -5.33
N LEU A 134 16.71 -5.39 -6.54
CA LEU A 134 15.70 -5.57 -7.57
C LEU A 134 14.73 -6.72 -7.26
N SER A 135 15.19 -7.82 -6.66
CA SER A 135 14.33 -8.95 -6.26
C SER A 135 13.36 -8.51 -5.20
N GLU A 136 13.82 -7.94 -4.10
CA GLU A 136 12.99 -7.44 -3.00
C GLU A 136 12.02 -6.36 -3.51
N ALA A 137 12.49 -5.45 -4.39
CA ALA A 137 11.61 -4.49 -5.04
C ALA A 137 10.50 -5.15 -5.90
N LEU A 138 10.80 -6.25 -6.60
CA LEU A 138 9.81 -7.02 -7.38
C LEU A 138 8.93 -7.90 -6.49
N ASP A 139 9.45 -8.39 -5.37
CA ASP A 139 8.73 -9.17 -4.37
C ASP A 139 7.68 -8.29 -3.67
N ILE A 140 7.94 -7.00 -3.45
CA ILE A 140 6.91 -6.04 -3.01
C ILE A 140 5.72 -6.01 -3.96
N TYR A 141 5.92 -5.97 -5.28
CA TYR A 141 4.78 -5.99 -6.22
C TYR A 141 4.04 -7.32 -6.18
N THR A 142 4.75 -8.43 -5.99
CA THR A 142 4.14 -9.75 -5.84
C THR A 142 3.28 -9.81 -4.56
N SER A 143 3.80 -9.32 -3.44
CA SER A 143 3.08 -9.22 -2.18
C SER A 143 1.93 -8.22 -2.25
N ALA A 144 2.08 -7.10 -2.95
CA ALA A 144 1.01 -6.14 -3.16
C ALA A 144 -0.19 -6.79 -3.87
N ILE A 145 0.04 -7.62 -4.90
CA ILE A 145 -1.03 -8.40 -5.54
C ILE A 145 -1.69 -9.39 -4.57
N LYS A 146 -0.93 -10.05 -3.68
CA LYS A 146 -1.51 -10.94 -2.66
C LYS A 146 -2.44 -10.20 -1.71
N THR A 147 -2.26 -8.89 -1.49
CA THR A 147 -3.17 -8.11 -0.63
C THR A 147 -4.60 -8.05 -1.15
N LEU A 148 -4.84 -8.34 -2.44
CA LEU A 148 -6.19 -8.42 -3.01
C LEU A 148 -7.01 -9.59 -2.45
N GLU A 149 -6.36 -10.56 -1.79
CA GLU A 149 -7.00 -11.66 -1.10
C GLU A 149 -7.05 -11.38 0.40
N GLU A 150 -8.25 -11.30 0.97
CA GLU A 150 -8.48 -10.86 2.36
C GLU A 150 -7.66 -11.65 3.39
N ASN A 151 -7.58 -12.97 3.23
CA ASN A 151 -6.83 -13.85 4.14
C ASN A 151 -5.31 -13.65 4.10
N TYR A 152 -4.78 -13.05 3.04
CA TYR A 152 -3.35 -12.82 2.86
C TYR A 152 -2.96 -11.36 3.08
N ALA A 153 -3.92 -10.44 3.25
CA ALA A 153 -3.66 -9.00 3.24
C ALA A 153 -2.67 -8.55 4.32
N VAL A 154 -2.85 -8.98 5.56
CA VAL A 154 -1.94 -8.59 6.67
C VAL A 154 -0.55 -9.19 6.46
N LYS A 155 -0.45 -10.50 6.19
CA LYS A 155 0.86 -11.14 5.99
C LYS A 155 1.60 -10.55 4.78
N ALA A 156 0.91 -10.29 3.69
CA ALA A 156 1.51 -9.65 2.53
C ALA A 156 1.97 -8.22 2.79
N LEU A 157 1.27 -7.45 3.63
CA LEU A 157 1.74 -6.13 4.07
C LEU A 157 2.97 -6.23 4.95
N LEU A 158 3.04 -7.21 5.87
CA LEU A 158 4.24 -7.47 6.65
C LEU A 158 5.43 -7.81 5.75
N ASP A 159 5.24 -8.68 4.76
CA ASP A 159 6.29 -9.02 3.79
C ASP A 159 6.76 -7.77 3.02
N ILE A 160 5.85 -6.86 2.62
CA ILE A 160 6.23 -5.59 1.97
C ILE A 160 7.03 -4.69 2.91
N LEU A 161 6.60 -4.59 4.18
CA LEU A 161 7.24 -3.72 5.16
C LEU A 161 8.62 -4.24 5.55
N ASP A 162 8.80 -5.56 5.64
CA ASP A 162 10.10 -6.21 5.82
C ASP A 162 11.06 -5.84 4.68
N ASP A 163 10.65 -6.05 3.43
CA ASP A 163 11.43 -5.68 2.23
C ASP A 163 11.79 -4.17 2.20
N CYS A 164 10.91 -3.30 2.73
CA CYS A 164 11.13 -1.86 2.80
C CYS A 164 12.05 -1.43 3.95
N LEU A 165 11.83 -1.95 5.16
CA LEU A 165 12.42 -1.45 6.41
C LEU A 165 13.67 -2.21 6.81
N GLU A 166 13.75 -3.49 6.47
CA GLU A 166 14.86 -4.39 6.83
C GLU A 166 15.60 -4.91 5.61
N GLY A 167 14.94 -4.89 4.45
CA GLY A 167 15.54 -5.14 3.14
C GLY A 167 16.22 -3.92 2.50
N TYR A 168 16.31 -3.98 1.19
CA TYR A 168 16.97 -3.04 0.30
C TYR A 168 16.05 -2.57 -0.84
N ALA A 169 14.75 -2.85 -0.78
CA ALA A 169 13.81 -2.57 -1.86
C ALA A 169 13.63 -1.07 -2.15
N ILE A 170 13.88 -0.20 -1.18
CA ILE A 170 13.87 1.25 -1.34
C ILE A 170 15.29 1.74 -1.59
N PHE A 171 15.56 2.30 -2.76
CA PHE A 171 16.89 2.83 -3.08
C PHE A 171 17.23 4.09 -2.24
N PRO A 172 18.49 4.26 -1.76
CA PRO A 172 19.69 3.44 -1.97
C PRO A 172 19.88 2.27 -0.98
N GLY A 173 18.82 1.66 -0.49
CA GLY A 173 18.85 0.45 0.34
C GLY A 173 18.72 0.78 1.82
N SER A 174 19.67 0.32 2.63
CA SER A 174 19.61 0.37 4.11
C SER A 174 19.76 1.76 4.74
N TYR A 175 19.98 2.80 3.94
CA TYR A 175 20.08 4.16 4.48
C TYR A 175 18.69 4.70 4.83
N GLY A 176 18.58 5.47 5.91
CA GLY A 176 17.34 6.16 6.28
C GLY A 176 16.17 5.27 6.72
N ARG A 177 16.41 4.02 7.14
CA ARG A 177 15.34 3.09 7.57
C ARG A 177 14.47 3.65 8.68
N ARG A 178 15.06 4.37 9.63
CA ARG A 178 14.30 5.02 10.70
C ARG A 178 13.40 6.14 10.17
N GLU A 179 13.89 6.93 9.22
CA GLU A 179 13.13 7.98 8.55
C GLU A 179 11.99 7.39 7.71
N LEU A 180 12.25 6.29 6.98
CA LEU A 180 11.23 5.54 6.24
C LEU A 180 10.17 4.96 7.17
N PHE A 181 10.58 4.36 8.29
CA PHE A 181 9.68 3.88 9.34
C PHE A 181 8.83 5.01 9.91
N ASN A 182 9.44 6.15 10.24
CA ASN A 182 8.71 7.32 10.74
C ASN A 182 7.71 7.84 9.69
N TRP A 183 8.08 7.89 8.41
CA TRP A 183 7.18 8.27 7.33
C TRP A 183 6.00 7.30 7.20
N TRP A 184 6.25 6.00 7.22
CA TRP A 184 5.20 4.99 7.18
C TRP A 184 4.26 5.15 8.39
N LEU A 185 4.83 5.27 9.59
CA LEU A 185 4.10 5.33 10.85
C LEU A 185 3.26 6.61 11.00
N LEU A 186 3.83 7.76 10.64
CA LEU A 186 3.24 9.07 10.92
C LEU A 186 2.44 9.65 9.76
N ASP A 187 2.67 9.18 8.53
CA ASP A 187 1.96 9.67 7.34
C ASP A 187 1.16 8.55 6.66
N VAL A 188 1.80 7.45 6.28
CA VAL A 188 1.11 6.37 5.52
C VAL A 188 0.00 5.74 6.34
N VAL A 189 0.24 5.36 7.59
CA VAL A 189 -0.77 4.70 8.42
C VAL A 189 -2.00 5.59 8.64
N PRO A 190 -1.87 6.86 9.10
CA PRO A 190 -3.01 7.76 9.22
C PRO A 190 -3.71 8.04 7.89
N SER A 191 -2.96 8.31 6.82
CA SER A 191 -3.51 8.58 5.49
C SER A 191 -4.29 7.38 4.98
N THR A 192 -3.78 6.17 5.22
CA THR A 192 -4.47 4.92 4.85
C THR A 192 -5.78 4.77 5.60
N TRP A 193 -5.81 5.04 6.92
CA TRP A 193 -7.03 4.94 7.70
C TRP A 193 -8.19 5.76 7.10
N TYR A 194 -7.86 6.95 6.59
CA TYR A 194 -8.81 7.87 5.97
C TYR A 194 -8.95 7.70 4.45
N LEU A 195 -8.26 6.74 3.83
CA LEU A 195 -8.20 6.60 2.37
C LEU A 195 -7.80 7.92 1.70
N PHE A 196 -6.72 8.53 2.19
CA PHE A 196 -6.03 9.66 1.56
C PHE A 196 -4.63 9.23 1.10
N PRO A 197 -4.05 9.91 0.10
CA PRO A 197 -2.63 9.77 -0.18
C PRO A 197 -1.81 10.32 1.00
N PRO A 198 -0.58 9.82 1.22
CA PRO A 198 0.34 10.45 2.15
C PRO A 198 0.69 11.86 1.66
N SER A 199 1.18 12.71 2.56
CA SER A 199 1.60 14.08 2.24
C SER A 199 2.82 14.15 1.34
N SER A 200 3.62 13.09 1.32
CA SER A 200 4.78 12.92 0.44
C SER A 200 5.05 11.45 0.12
N ILE A 201 5.76 11.19 -0.98
CA ILE A 201 6.41 9.90 -1.23
C ILE A 201 7.81 9.93 -0.63
N TYR A 202 8.15 8.93 0.18
CA TYR A 202 9.48 8.82 0.75
C TYR A 202 10.54 8.63 -0.35
N SER A 203 11.63 9.38 -0.25
CA SER A 203 12.78 9.29 -1.14
C SER A 203 14.00 9.85 -0.41
N LEU A 204 15.14 9.21 -0.57
CA LEU A 204 16.42 9.72 -0.07
C LEU A 204 17.03 10.64 -1.13
N ASP A 205 17.41 11.84 -0.69
CA ASP A 205 17.84 12.98 -1.52
C ASP A 205 18.64 12.61 -2.79
N GLU A 206 18.27 13.29 -3.89
CA GLU A 206 18.90 13.36 -5.23
C GLU A 206 18.44 12.39 -6.34
N LEU A 207 17.59 11.39 -6.08
CA LEU A 207 16.93 10.66 -7.18
C LEU A 207 15.60 11.33 -7.59
N ASN A 208 15.75 12.29 -8.49
CA ASN A 208 14.77 12.87 -9.40
C ASN A 208 13.37 13.14 -8.79
N ASN A 209 13.19 14.36 -8.24
CA ASN A 209 11.90 14.92 -7.79
C ASN A 209 10.72 14.63 -8.72
N GLU A 210 10.97 14.48 -10.03
CA GLU A 210 9.96 14.13 -11.04
C GLU A 210 9.31 12.76 -10.79
N GLN A 211 10.05 11.72 -10.40
CA GLN A 211 9.48 10.38 -10.17
C GLN A 211 8.64 10.34 -8.90
N ASN A 212 9.07 11.03 -7.84
CA ASN A 212 8.30 11.15 -6.60
C ASN A 212 7.00 11.93 -6.83
N MET A 213 7.08 13.03 -7.59
CA MET A 213 5.91 13.79 -8.03
C MET A 213 4.97 12.91 -8.87
N LEU A 214 5.48 12.08 -9.79
CA LEU A 214 4.66 11.16 -10.58
C LEU A 214 3.93 10.14 -9.70
N GLY A 215 4.62 9.53 -8.73
CA GLY A 215 4.02 8.60 -7.77
C GLY A 215 2.92 9.25 -6.94
N LEU A 216 3.18 10.44 -6.38
CA LEU A 216 2.18 11.17 -5.59
C LEU A 216 0.97 11.60 -6.43
N ASN A 217 1.20 12.18 -7.61
CA ASN A 217 0.13 12.59 -8.53
C ASN A 217 -0.77 11.40 -8.91
N ARG A 218 -0.17 10.22 -9.11
CA ARG A 218 -0.92 8.99 -9.40
C ARG A 218 -1.81 8.58 -8.22
N LEU A 219 -1.29 8.64 -6.99
CA LEU A 219 -2.08 8.38 -5.78
C LEU A 219 -3.20 9.41 -5.62
N GLU A 220 -2.95 10.69 -5.87
CA GLU A 220 -3.96 11.75 -5.84
C GLU A 220 -5.07 11.55 -6.87
N GLU A 221 -4.73 11.14 -8.09
CA GLU A 221 -5.71 10.81 -9.13
C GLU A 221 -6.62 9.65 -8.71
N ILE A 222 -6.01 8.56 -8.25
CA ILE A 222 -6.73 7.38 -7.76
C ILE A 222 -7.62 7.78 -6.58
N ASN A 223 -7.08 8.58 -5.65
CA ASN A 223 -7.81 9.11 -4.51
C ASN A 223 -9.05 9.92 -4.93
N GLY A 224 -8.90 10.83 -5.89
CA GLY A 224 -10.01 11.62 -6.42
C GLY A 224 -11.12 10.75 -6.99
N ARG A 225 -10.75 9.67 -7.71
CA ARG A 225 -11.72 8.69 -8.24
C ARG A 225 -12.44 7.94 -7.12
N MET A 226 -11.70 7.45 -6.11
CA MET A 226 -12.27 6.77 -4.93
C MET A 226 -13.25 7.68 -4.17
N TRP A 227 -12.85 8.92 -3.88
CA TRP A 227 -13.69 9.86 -3.15
C TRP A 227 -14.89 10.34 -3.94
N ASN A 228 -14.79 10.46 -5.27
CA ASN A 228 -15.95 10.75 -6.10
C ASN A 228 -17.03 9.65 -5.97
N ILE A 229 -16.61 8.38 -5.94
CA ILE A 229 -17.52 7.24 -5.72
C ILE A 229 -18.18 7.35 -4.34
N ILE A 230 -17.40 7.59 -3.28
CA ILE A 230 -17.88 7.71 -1.89
C ILE A 230 -18.86 8.89 -1.74
N LEU A 231 -18.51 10.06 -2.27
CA LEU A 231 -19.33 11.27 -2.20
C LEU A 231 -20.65 11.09 -2.95
N THR A 232 -20.62 10.52 -4.15
CA THR A 232 -21.83 10.25 -4.93
C THR A 232 -22.75 9.26 -4.19
N ALA A 233 -22.20 8.20 -3.63
CA ALA A 233 -22.97 7.21 -2.87
C ALA A 233 -23.60 7.79 -1.59
N THR A 234 -22.89 8.69 -0.89
CA THR A 234 -23.38 9.31 0.35
C THR A 234 -24.42 10.40 0.09
N GLN A 235 -24.32 11.15 -1.01
CA GLN A 235 -25.35 12.10 -1.44
C GLN A 235 -26.64 11.38 -1.85
N GLY A 236 -26.55 10.32 -2.67
CA GLY A 236 -27.73 9.55 -3.09
C GLY A 236 -28.48 8.88 -1.92
N LYS A 237 -27.79 8.50 -0.85
CA LYS A 237 -28.42 7.99 0.38
C LYS A 237 -29.22 9.07 1.12
N ARG A 238 -28.75 10.33 1.12
CA ARG A 238 -29.47 11.44 1.76
C ARG A 238 -30.74 11.76 1.01
N GLU A 239 -30.70 11.89 -0.32
CA GLU A 239 -31.88 12.26 -1.12
C GLU A 239 -33.01 11.23 -1.05
N ASN A 240 -32.68 9.94 -1.00
CA ASN A 240 -33.64 8.86 -0.81
C ASN A 240 -34.30 8.84 0.59
N SER A 241 -33.62 9.35 1.63
CA SER A 241 -34.20 9.44 2.98
C SER A 241 -35.23 10.55 3.15
N TRP A 242 -35.16 11.61 2.33
CA TRP A 242 -36.11 12.73 2.36
C TRP A 242 -37.36 12.48 1.51
N SER A 243 -37.32 11.51 0.60
CA SER A 243 -38.43 11.16 -0.31
C SER A 243 -39.32 10.03 0.22
N THR A 244 -39.06 9.55 1.44
CA THR A 244 -39.85 8.50 2.13
C THR A 244 -40.55 8.99 3.42
N GLN A 245 -40.62 10.30 3.66
CA GLN A 245 -41.41 10.91 4.75
C GLN A 245 -42.68 11.56 4.25
#